data_AF-A0A2V5U1L1-F1
#
_entry.id   AF-A0A2V5U1L1-F1
#
_cell.length_a   1.000
_cell.length_b   1.000
_cell.length_c   1.000
_cell.angle_alpha   90.00
_cell.angle_beta   90.00
_cell.angle_gamma   90.00
#
_symmetry.space_group_name_H-M   'P 1'
#
loop_
_entity.id
_entity.type
_entity.pdbx_description
1 polymer ?
#
loop_
_entity_poly.entity_id
_entity_poly.type
_entity_poly.pdbx_seq_one_letter_code
_entity_poly.pdbx_strand_id
1 'polypeptide(L)'
;MSGLLKTNTELAQIVQESYVIVLIDVDKGHNEDVVKRYGNPTRFGLPVLVVLDTDGTQLTTQDTGKLEEGDHHDPAKVKAFLEKWRKPKPDKK
;
A
#
# COMPACT_ATOMS: atom_id res chain seq x y z
N MET A 1 -7.87 -3.66 -4.31
CA MET A 1 -6.51 -3.71 -4.90
C MET A 1 -6.04 -5.07 -5.45
N SER A 2 -6.15 -6.20 -4.72
CA SER A 2 -5.59 -7.50 -5.18
C SER A 2 -6.07 -7.95 -6.57
N GLY A 3 -7.37 -7.79 -6.89
CA GLY A 3 -7.89 -8.11 -8.22
C GLY A 3 -7.27 -7.27 -9.34
N LEU A 4 -7.12 -5.97 -9.12
CA LEU A 4 -6.51 -5.04 -10.08
C LEU A 4 -5.05 -5.40 -10.37
N LEU A 5 -4.27 -5.78 -9.35
CA LEU A 5 -2.88 -6.21 -9.54
C LEU A 5 -2.74 -7.52 -10.33
N LYS A 6 -3.78 -8.35 -10.39
CA LYS A 6 -3.77 -9.58 -11.21
C LYS A 6 -4.04 -9.32 -12.69
N THR A 7 -4.78 -8.26 -13.01
CA THR A 7 -5.20 -7.96 -14.38
C THR A 7 -4.43 -6.81 -15.02
N ASN A 8 -3.73 -6.00 -14.22
CA ASN A 8 -2.91 -4.89 -14.70
C ASN A 8 -1.41 -5.18 -14.51
N THR A 9 -0.77 -5.65 -15.59
CA THR A 9 0.66 -6.03 -15.60
C THR A 9 1.59 -4.88 -15.25
N GLU A 10 1.27 -3.64 -15.62
CA GLU A 10 2.11 -2.47 -15.33
C GLU A 10 2.15 -2.21 -13.81
N LEU A 11 0.99 -2.21 -13.15
CA LEU A 11 0.93 -2.04 -11.70
C LEU A 11 1.60 -3.22 -10.97
N ALA A 12 1.40 -4.44 -11.46
CA ALA A 12 2.03 -5.62 -10.90
C ALA A 12 3.56 -5.53 -10.94
N GLN A 13 4.13 -5.03 -12.05
CA GLN A 13 5.57 -4.83 -12.20
C GLN A 13 6.11 -3.78 -11.21
N ILE A 14 5.43 -2.63 -11.06
CA ILE A 14 5.85 -1.60 -10.09
C ILE A 14 5.90 -2.18 -8.67
N VAL A 15 4.86 -2.94 -8.29
CA VAL A 15 4.80 -3.63 -7.00
C VAL A 15 5.95 -4.62 -6.87
N GLN A 16 6.14 -5.51 -7.85
CA GLN A 16 7.18 -6.54 -7.81
C GLN A 16 8.59 -5.96 -7.68
N GLU A 17 8.86 -4.84 -8.34
CA GLU A 17 10.18 -4.23 -8.38
C GLU A 17 10.49 -3.36 -7.14
N SER A 18 9.47 -2.77 -6.53
CA SER A 18 9.67 -1.68 -5.56
C SER A 18 9.06 -1.93 -4.18
N TYR A 19 8.25 -2.98 -4.01
CA TYR A 19 7.47 -3.21 -2.80
C TYR A 19 7.48 -4.65 -2.35
N VAL A 20 7.45 -4.83 -1.03
CA VAL A 20 7.06 -6.10 -0.38
C VAL A 20 5.69 -5.90 0.23
N ILE A 21 4.69 -6.64 -0.26
CA ILE A 21 3.33 -6.57 0.28
C ILE A 21 3.22 -7.51 1.48
N VAL A 22 2.79 -6.95 2.61
CA VAL A 22 2.42 -7.71 3.81
C VAL A 22 0.95 -7.48 4.11
N LEU A 23 0.18 -8.56 4.19
CA LEU A 23 -1.23 -8.51 4.58
C LEU A 23 -1.32 -8.67 6.09
N ILE A 24 -1.85 -7.66 6.77
CA ILE A 24 -2.06 -7.67 8.21
C ILE A 24 -3.56 -7.80 8.47
N ASP A 25 -3.95 -8.93 9.03
CA ASP A 25 -5.30 -9.13 9.54
C ASP A 25 -5.47 -8.36 10.86
N VAL A 26 -6.55 -7.62 10.99
CA VAL A 26 -6.87 -6.85 12.21
C VAL A 26 -8.24 -7.24 12.77
N ASP A 27 -8.88 -8.27 12.21
CA ASP A 27 -10.14 -8.77 12.73
C ASP A 27 -9.97 -9.26 14.17
N LYS A 28 -10.99 -9.05 15.00
CA LYS A 28 -11.04 -9.50 16.41
C LYS A 28 -9.81 -9.11 17.26
N GLY A 29 -9.14 -8.00 16.95
CA GLY A 29 -7.99 -7.51 17.72
C GLY A 29 -6.66 -8.19 17.36
N HIS A 30 -6.58 -8.91 16.24
CA HIS A 30 -5.30 -9.40 15.75
C HIS A 30 -4.35 -8.24 15.40
N ASN A 31 -3.04 -8.45 15.63
CA ASN A 31 -1.97 -7.51 15.30
C ASN A 31 -2.16 -6.07 15.87
N GLU A 32 -2.85 -5.94 17.01
CA GLU A 32 -3.07 -4.65 17.67
C GLU A 32 -1.78 -3.89 17.98
N ASP A 33 -0.70 -4.60 18.30
CA ASP A 33 0.61 -4.02 18.57
C ASP A 33 1.20 -3.36 17.30
N VAL A 34 1.03 -4.00 16.14
CA VAL A 34 1.43 -3.46 14.83
C VAL A 34 0.58 -2.24 14.48
N VAL A 35 -0.74 -2.31 14.69
CA VAL A 35 -1.67 -1.20 14.47
C VAL A 35 -1.26 0.01 15.32
N LYS A 36 -0.98 -0.20 16.61
CA LYS A 36 -0.52 0.87 17.53
C LYS A 36 0.83 1.42 17.11
N ARG A 37 1.78 0.55 16.73
CA ARG A 37 3.14 0.93 16.30
C ARG A 37 3.11 1.91 15.13
N TYR A 38 2.21 1.73 14.18
CA TYR A 38 2.10 2.58 12.98
C TYR A 38 0.98 3.62 13.05
N GLY A 39 0.63 4.06 14.26
CA GLY A 39 -0.19 5.25 14.48
C GLY A 39 -1.70 5.03 14.31
N ASN A 40 -2.20 3.82 14.56
CA ASN A 40 -3.61 3.44 14.47
C ASN A 40 -4.24 3.73 13.10
N PRO A 41 -3.70 3.16 12.01
CA PRO A 41 -4.15 3.45 10.64
C PRO A 41 -5.61 3.06 10.40
N THR A 42 -6.15 2.09 11.14
CA THR A 42 -7.53 1.61 11.03
C THR A 42 -8.59 2.68 11.30
N ARG A 43 -8.23 3.81 11.93
CA ARG A 43 -9.12 4.97 12.12
C ARG A 43 -9.66 5.57 10.82
N PHE A 44 -9.01 5.28 9.69
CA PHE A 44 -9.44 5.72 8.36
C PHE A 44 -10.43 4.75 7.69
N GLY A 45 -10.77 3.64 8.35
CA GLY A 45 -11.52 2.53 7.75
C GLY A 45 -10.60 1.48 7.13
N LEU A 46 -11.19 0.35 6.72
CA LEU A 46 -10.50 -0.74 6.04
C LEU A 46 -11.04 -0.91 4.61
N PRO A 47 -10.20 -1.30 3.65
CA PRO A 47 -8.75 -1.50 3.79
C PRO A 47 -7.97 -0.18 3.91
N VAL A 48 -6.81 -0.23 4.58
CA VAL A 48 -5.88 0.91 4.71
C VAL A 48 -4.47 0.44 4.40
N LEU A 49 -3.66 1.31 3.80
CA LEU A 49 -2.27 1.03 3.50
C LEU A 49 -1.36 1.83 4.41
N VAL A 50 -0.27 1.20 4.85
CA VAL A 50 0.87 1.87 5.47
C VAL A 50 2.08 1.58 4.61
N VAL A 51 2.79 2.61 4.16
CA VAL A 51 4.04 2.46 3.41
C VAL A 51 5.20 2.74 4.35
N LEU A 52 6.18 1.84 4.36
CA LEU A 52 7.39 1.95 5.15
C LEU A 52 8.61 2.15 4.23
N ASP A 53 9.60 2.88 4.71
CA ASP A 53 10.95 2.89 4.13
C ASP A 53 11.67 1.57 4.48
N THR A 54 12.82 1.32 3.86
CA THR A 54 13.64 0.11 4.03
C THR A 54 14.15 -0.10 5.46
N ASP A 55 14.17 0.95 6.29
CA ASP A 55 14.55 0.88 7.70
C ASP A 55 13.33 0.70 8.65
N GLY A 56 12.12 0.58 8.10
CA GLY A 56 10.87 0.45 8.86
C GLY A 56 10.22 1.78 9.24
N THR A 57 10.80 2.93 8.85
CA THR A 57 10.19 4.24 9.07
C THR A 57 8.89 4.36 8.29
N GLN A 58 7.81 4.78 8.95
CA GLN A 58 6.53 5.02 8.28
C GLN A 58 6.58 6.27 7.42
N LEU A 59 6.42 6.09 6.10
CA LEU A 59 6.39 7.17 5.13
C LEU A 59 4.99 7.77 4.98
N THR A 60 3.96 6.92 4.98
CA THR A 60 2.58 7.38 4.87
C THR A 60 1.55 6.35 5.35
N THR A 61 0.36 6.85 5.67
CA THR A 61 -0.88 6.06 5.76
C THR A 61 -1.84 6.55 4.68
N GLN A 62 -2.37 5.62 3.90
CA GLN A 62 -3.26 5.89 2.78
C GLN A 62 -4.57 5.14 2.95
N ASP A 63 -5.64 5.90 3.11
CA ASP A 63 -7.02 5.45 2.92
C ASP A 63 -7.23 5.04 1.46
N THR A 64 -7.66 3.80 1.22
CA THR A 64 -7.84 3.28 -0.14
C THR A 64 -9.05 3.86 -0.86
N GLY A 65 -10.04 4.42 -0.15
CA GLY A 65 -11.19 5.08 -0.78
C GLY A 65 -10.77 6.25 -1.68
N LYS A 66 -9.63 6.88 -1.38
CA LYS A 66 -9.04 7.94 -2.23
C LYS A 66 -8.45 7.40 -3.54
N LEU A 67 -8.26 6.09 -3.66
CA LEU A 67 -7.72 5.42 -4.84
C LEU A 67 -8.83 4.79 -5.70
N GLU A 68 -10.09 5.01 -5.35
CA GLU A 68 -11.24 4.41 -6.00
C GLU A 68 -11.92 5.35 -7.00
N GLU A 69 -12.64 4.75 -7.94
CA GLU A 69 -13.63 5.38 -8.80
C GLU A 69 -14.86 4.48 -8.84
N GLY A 70 -15.99 4.98 -8.33
CA GLY A 70 -17.17 4.14 -8.13
C GLY A 70 -16.90 3.03 -7.11
N ASP A 71 -17.11 1.78 -7.52
CA ASP A 71 -17.01 0.57 -6.70
C ASP A 71 -15.68 -0.19 -6.87
N HIS A 72 -14.73 0.37 -7.61
CA HIS A 72 -13.44 -0.27 -7.90
C HIS A 72 -12.26 0.69 -7.72
N HIS A 73 -11.07 0.12 -7.62
CA HIS A 73 -9.84 0.91 -7.58
C HIS A 73 -9.51 1.42 -8.98
N ASP A 74 -9.25 2.73 -9.09
CA ASP A 74 -8.84 3.35 -10.34
C ASP A 74 -7.35 3.06 -10.63
N PRO A 75 -7.00 2.47 -11.78
CA PRO A 75 -5.62 2.13 -12.11
C PRO A 75 -4.66 3.32 -12.11
N ALA A 76 -5.11 4.51 -12.55
CA ALA A 76 -4.26 5.69 -12.65
C ALA A 76 -3.95 6.28 -11.26
N LYS A 77 -4.93 6.35 -10.37
CA LYS A 77 -4.75 6.77 -8.97
C LYS A 77 -3.84 5.80 -8.21
N VAL A 78 -4.03 4.50 -8.40
CA VAL A 78 -3.16 3.48 -7.81
C VAL A 78 -1.74 3.60 -8.35
N LYS A 79 -1.57 3.79 -9.66
CA LYS A 79 -0.24 4.02 -10.27
C LYS A 79 0.44 5.24 -9.67
N ALA A 80 -0.26 6.38 -9.62
CA ALA A 80 0.29 7.62 -9.08
C ALA A 80 0.71 7.46 -7.59
N PHE A 81 -0.07 6.71 -6.82
CA PHE A 81 0.28 6.37 -5.44
C PHE A 81 1.56 5.53 -5.35
N LEU A 82 1.68 4.45 -6.14
CA LEU A 82 2.87 3.59 -6.15
C LEU A 82 4.10 4.33 -6.67
N GLU A 83 3.97 5.12 -7.73
CA GLU A 83 5.05 5.94 -8.28
C GLU A 83 5.56 6.98 -7.28
N LYS A 84 4.66 7.58 -6.49
CA LYS A 84 5.01 8.57 -5.47
C LYS A 84 5.88 7.99 -4.35
N TRP A 85 5.63 6.74 -3.96
CA TRP A 85 6.24 6.14 -2.78
C TRP A 85 7.27 5.04 -3.08
N ARG A 86 7.51 4.72 -4.36
CA ARG A 86 8.55 3.76 -4.70
C ARG A 86 9.92 4.36 -4.41
N LYS A 87 10.86 3.54 -3.97
CA LYS A 87 12.27 3.95 -4.05
C LYS A 87 12.72 3.97 -5.50
N PRO A 88 13.54 4.95 -5.92
CA PRO A 88 14.27 4.87 -7.17
C PRO A 88 15.08 3.57 -7.20
N LYS A 89 15.12 2.88 -8.35
CA LYS A 89 16.05 1.77 -8.53
C LYS A 89 17.47 2.29 -8.24
N PRO A 90 18.25 1.62 -7.39
CA PRO A 90 19.65 1.99 -7.23
C PRO A 90 20.33 1.92 -8.59
N ASP A 91 21.07 2.97 -8.94
CA ASP A 91 21.82 3.02 -10.20
C ASP A 91 22.70 1.76 -10.30
N LYS A 92 22.57 1.03 -11.40
CA LYS A 92 23.48 -0.07 -11.72
C LYS A 92 24.83 0.56 -12.05
N LYS A 93 25.77 0.53 -11.10
CA LYS A 93 27.19 0.74 -11.37
C LYS A 93 27.77 -0.43 -12.16
#